data_AF-A0A0S8HBX3-F1
#
_entry.id   AF-A0A0S8HBX3-F1
#
_cell.length_a   1.000
_cell.length_b   1.000
_cell.length_c   1.000
_cell.angle_alpha   90.00
_cell.angle_beta   90.00
_cell.angle_gamma   90.00
#
_symmetry.space_group_name_H-M   'P 1'
#
loop_
_entity.id
_entity.type
_entity.pdbx_description
1 polymer ?
#
loop_
_entity_poly.entity_id
_entity_poly.type
_entity_poly.pdbx_seq_one_letter_code
_entity_poly.pdbx_strand_id
1 'polypeptide(L)'
;MIQAEALAKIDQMLRKILEAQQNITLGTEKVYPRRKGEKQYSRTDQAQLRELSEGEGRLVEDVRRILQMLAKEGTTAVFPEVLGEVKTDMGHVQKQLAKLEAGPLTQAVEHDIERSLKDMLEALRKEQSRRRKKKQGGGGQGRGGGGRQPLVPPVAELKMLKILQLQILGRTELLSKQTVAKKAPAEQIKQQHHTLSERQGKVKNMTKTLGDKLKGPQSPDRGPF
;
A
#
# COMPACT_ATOMS: atom_id res chain seq x y z
N MET A 1 21.93 1.58 17.21
CA MET A 1 22.10 0.41 16.30
C MET A 1 20.78 -0.25 15.94
N ILE A 2 19.86 -0.43 16.90
CA ILE A 2 18.55 -1.10 16.76
C ILE A 2 17.74 -0.67 15.52
N GLN A 3 17.64 0.63 15.23
CA GLN A 3 16.83 1.13 14.10
C GLN A 3 17.34 0.72 12.71
N ALA A 4 18.65 0.51 12.53
CA ALA A 4 19.22 0.13 11.24
C ALA A 4 18.96 -1.35 10.91
N GLU A 5 18.98 -2.20 11.93
CA GLU A 5 18.72 -3.62 11.82
C GLU A 5 17.22 -3.90 11.58
N ALA A 6 16.35 -3.16 12.27
CA ALA A 6 14.92 -3.19 12.03
C ALA A 6 14.56 -2.75 10.60
N LEU A 7 15.16 -1.66 10.10
CA LEU A 7 14.99 -1.20 8.72
C LEU A 7 15.42 -2.26 7.69
N ALA A 8 16.54 -2.93 7.91
CA ALA A 8 17.01 -3.99 7.02
C ALA A 8 16.07 -5.20 7.01
N LYS A 9 15.56 -5.58 8.19
CA LYS A 9 14.57 -6.65 8.33
C LYS A 9 13.27 -6.31 7.62
N ILE A 10 12.78 -5.07 7.76
CA ILE A 10 11.57 -4.59 7.07
C ILE A 10 11.77 -4.60 5.55
N ASP A 11 12.93 -4.15 5.03
CA ASP A 11 13.24 -4.24 3.58
C ASP A 11 13.17 -5.69 3.08
N GLN A 12 13.80 -6.61 3.80
CA GLN A 12 13.80 -8.03 3.42
C GLN A 12 12.39 -8.62 3.42
N MET A 13 11.57 -8.29 4.42
CA MET A 13 10.18 -8.77 4.49
C MET A 13 9.32 -8.18 3.36
N LEU A 14 9.40 -6.87 3.11
CA LEU A 14 8.66 -6.23 2.02
C LEU A 14 9.07 -6.78 0.65
N ARG A 15 10.36 -7.09 0.44
CA ARG A 15 10.84 -7.72 -0.80
C ARG A 15 10.21 -9.09 -1.00
N LYS A 16 10.17 -9.94 0.04
CA LYS A 16 9.55 -11.27 -0.03
C LYS A 16 8.06 -11.18 -0.32
N ILE A 17 7.37 -10.23 0.34
CA ILE A 17 5.94 -9.99 0.12
C ILE A 17 5.70 -9.55 -1.33
N LEU A 18 6.52 -8.65 -1.86
CA LEU A 18 6.40 -8.22 -3.26
C LEU A 18 6.60 -9.39 -4.23
N GLU A 19 7.63 -10.20 -4.07
CA GLU A 19 7.89 -11.36 -4.93
C GLU A 19 6.70 -12.36 -4.90
N ALA A 20 6.15 -12.60 -3.72
CA ALA A 20 4.98 -13.45 -3.57
C ALA A 20 3.71 -12.83 -4.19
N GLN A 21 3.48 -11.52 -4.01
CA GLN A 21 2.37 -10.80 -4.64
C GLN A 21 2.46 -10.94 -6.16
N GLN A 22 3.65 -10.73 -6.75
CA GLN A 22 3.84 -10.85 -8.20
C GLN A 22 3.49 -12.23 -8.73
N ASN A 23 3.84 -13.28 -7.98
CA ASN A 23 3.45 -14.64 -8.35
C ASN A 23 1.94 -14.85 -8.27
N ILE A 24 1.26 -14.23 -7.28
CA ILE A 24 -0.19 -14.29 -7.16
C ILE A 24 -0.85 -13.57 -8.34
N THR A 25 -0.46 -12.33 -8.62
CA THR A 25 -0.97 -11.53 -9.76
C THR A 25 -0.83 -12.31 -11.07
N LEU A 26 0.35 -12.85 -11.35
CA LEU A 26 0.61 -13.67 -12.54
C LEU A 26 -0.27 -14.93 -12.59
N GLY A 27 -0.54 -15.55 -11.43
CA GLY A 27 -1.45 -16.67 -11.30
C GLY A 27 -2.89 -16.29 -11.64
N THR A 28 -3.38 -15.18 -11.07
CA THR A 28 -4.71 -14.63 -11.31
C THR A 28 -4.93 -14.33 -12.79
N GLU A 29 -3.96 -13.65 -13.43
CA GLU A 29 -3.99 -13.32 -14.86
C GLU A 29 -3.99 -14.56 -15.77
N LYS A 30 -3.26 -15.61 -15.40
CA LYS A 30 -3.22 -16.87 -16.16
C LYS A 30 -4.52 -17.68 -16.06
N VAL A 31 -5.18 -17.64 -14.90
CA VAL A 31 -6.42 -18.40 -14.67
C VAL A 31 -7.62 -17.70 -15.30
N TYR A 32 -7.70 -16.37 -15.17
CA TYR A 32 -8.84 -15.59 -15.63
C TYR A 32 -9.33 -15.90 -17.06
N PRO A 33 -8.48 -16.00 -18.10
CA PRO A 33 -8.92 -16.27 -19.47
C PRO A 33 -9.41 -17.70 -19.71
N ARG A 34 -9.16 -18.66 -18.81
CA ARG A 34 -9.56 -20.07 -18.95
C ARG A 34 -11.05 -20.32 -18.66
N ARG A 35 -11.74 -19.33 -18.12
CA ARG A 35 -13.18 -19.41 -17.81
C ARG A 35 -14.01 -19.55 -19.08
N LYS A 36 -15.08 -20.35 -19.03
CA LYS A 36 -16.05 -20.50 -20.13
C LYS A 36 -17.19 -19.48 -20.10
N GLY A 37 -17.25 -18.69 -19.03
CA GLY A 37 -18.28 -17.70 -18.75
C GLY A 37 -17.96 -16.95 -17.47
N GLU A 38 -18.84 -16.06 -17.03
CA GLU A 38 -18.65 -15.34 -15.78
C GLU A 38 -18.61 -16.31 -14.59
N LYS A 39 -17.50 -16.33 -13.84
CA LYS A 39 -17.24 -17.26 -12.73
C LYS A 39 -17.30 -18.77 -13.08
N GLN A 40 -17.35 -19.13 -14.37
CA GLN A 40 -17.40 -20.52 -14.82
C GLN A 40 -15.99 -21.06 -15.08
N TYR A 41 -15.35 -21.52 -14.00
CA TYR A 41 -14.02 -22.12 -14.01
C TYR A 41 -14.08 -23.65 -13.91
N SER A 42 -13.09 -24.33 -14.48
CA SER A 42 -12.89 -25.77 -14.25
C SER A 42 -12.62 -26.05 -12.77
N ARG A 43 -12.80 -27.30 -12.30
CA ARG A 43 -12.49 -27.66 -10.90
C ARG A 43 -11.03 -27.35 -10.54
N THR A 44 -10.11 -27.58 -11.47
CA THR A 44 -8.68 -27.28 -11.31
C THR A 44 -8.44 -25.78 -11.18
N ASP A 45 -9.05 -24.96 -12.04
CA ASP A 45 -8.91 -23.50 -11.98
C ASP A 45 -9.55 -22.92 -10.70
N GLN A 46 -10.67 -23.49 -10.23
CA GLN A 46 -11.26 -23.11 -8.94
C GLN A 46 -10.32 -23.41 -7.76
N ALA A 47 -9.66 -24.57 -7.77
CA ALA A 47 -8.66 -24.91 -6.76
C ALA A 47 -7.48 -23.93 -6.82
N GLN A 48 -7.01 -23.59 -8.02
CA GLN A 48 -5.93 -22.61 -8.21
C GLN A 48 -6.32 -21.22 -7.67
N LEU A 49 -7.54 -20.73 -7.93
CA LEU A 49 -8.01 -19.45 -7.39
C LEU A 49 -8.11 -19.44 -5.86
N ARG A 50 -8.48 -20.58 -5.25
CA ARG A 50 -8.48 -20.72 -3.78
C ARG A 50 -7.07 -20.69 -3.21
N GLU A 51 -6.12 -21.37 -3.85
CA GLU A 51 -4.71 -21.33 -3.44
C GLU A 51 -4.14 -19.91 -3.51
N LEU A 52 -4.45 -19.17 -4.58
CA LEU A 52 -4.06 -17.77 -4.73
C LEU A 52 -4.69 -16.89 -3.64
N SER A 53 -5.98 -17.11 -3.34
CA SER A 53 -6.68 -16.44 -2.23
C SER A 53 -6.00 -16.69 -0.87
N GLU A 54 -5.63 -17.94 -0.57
CA GLU A 54 -4.89 -18.26 0.65
C GLU A 54 -3.51 -17.60 0.66
N GLY A 55 -2.87 -17.47 -0.51
CA GLY A 55 -1.65 -16.70 -0.71
C GLY A 55 -1.78 -15.26 -0.24
N GLU A 56 -2.80 -14.55 -0.72
CA GLU A 56 -3.13 -13.19 -0.28
C GLU A 56 -3.35 -13.11 1.24
N GLY A 57 -4.06 -14.10 1.81
CA GLY A 57 -4.25 -14.20 3.25
C GLY A 57 -2.92 -14.32 4.03
N ARG A 58 -1.95 -15.09 3.52
CA ARG A 58 -0.61 -15.17 4.12
C ARG A 58 0.13 -13.83 4.04
N LEU A 59 0.02 -13.11 2.92
CA LEU A 59 0.64 -11.79 2.76
C LEU A 59 0.04 -10.75 3.72
N VAL A 60 -1.26 -10.80 3.97
CA VAL A 60 -1.93 -9.95 4.98
C VAL A 60 -1.29 -10.15 6.37
N GLU A 61 -1.01 -11.40 6.76
CA GLU A 61 -0.35 -11.71 8.03
C GLU A 61 1.09 -11.18 8.08
N ASP A 62 1.84 -11.34 7.00
CA ASP A 62 3.22 -10.85 6.92
C ASP A 62 3.27 -9.32 7.00
N VAL A 63 2.37 -8.61 6.30
CA VAL A 63 2.24 -7.15 6.41
C VAL A 63 1.82 -6.74 7.82
N ARG A 64 0.92 -7.47 8.48
CA ARG A 64 0.53 -7.21 9.88
C ARG A 64 1.74 -7.25 10.82
N ARG A 65 2.66 -8.21 10.63
CA ARG A 65 3.90 -8.30 11.44
C ARG A 65 4.80 -7.08 11.22
N ILE A 66 4.93 -6.60 9.98
CA ILE A 66 5.71 -5.38 9.68
C ILE A 66 5.08 -4.17 10.38
N LEU A 67 3.75 -4.01 10.30
CA LEU A 67 3.05 -2.91 10.99
C LEU A 67 3.28 -2.94 12.50
N GLN A 68 3.27 -4.12 13.12
CA GLN A 68 3.59 -4.27 14.55
C GLN A 68 5.04 -3.86 14.86
N MET A 69 6.00 -4.18 13.99
CA MET A 69 7.38 -3.74 14.15
C MET A 69 7.48 -2.21 14.06
N LEU A 70 6.82 -1.60 13.07
CA LEU A 70 6.80 -0.15 12.88
C LEU A 70 6.16 0.60 14.06
N ALA A 71 5.12 0.02 14.67
CA ALA A 71 4.46 0.56 15.85
C ALA A 71 5.38 0.55 17.08
N LYS A 72 6.17 -0.52 17.27
CA LYS A 72 7.17 -0.62 18.36
C LYS A 72 8.27 0.44 18.24
N GLU A 73 8.63 0.82 17.01
CA GLU A 73 9.58 1.91 16.76
C GLU A 73 8.97 3.30 17.03
N GLY A 74 7.65 3.39 17.29
CA GLY A 74 6.91 4.64 17.50
C GLY A 74 6.92 5.54 16.27
N THR A 75 6.84 4.93 15.09
CA THR A 75 6.88 5.66 13.82
C THR A 75 5.50 6.24 13.51
N THR A 76 5.22 7.47 13.92
CA THR A 76 3.98 8.19 13.56
C THR A 76 4.08 8.84 12.18
N ALA A 77 4.21 8.02 11.13
CA ALA A 77 4.49 8.44 9.76
C ALA A 77 3.38 8.03 8.79
N VAL A 78 3.41 8.58 7.57
CA VAL A 78 2.50 8.16 6.47
C VAL A 78 2.80 6.73 6.03
N PHE A 79 4.05 6.28 6.17
CA PHE A 79 4.49 4.97 5.72
C PHE A 79 3.66 3.80 6.31
N PRO A 80 3.48 3.66 7.66
CA PRO A 80 2.58 2.65 8.22
C PRO A 80 1.15 2.70 7.70
N GLU A 81 0.60 3.89 7.46
CA GLU A 81 -0.78 4.04 6.96
C GLU A 81 -0.92 3.51 5.53
N VAL A 82 0.02 3.87 4.65
CA VAL A 82 0.03 3.37 3.26
C VAL A 82 0.22 1.85 3.25
N LEU A 83 1.08 1.31 4.13
CA LEU A 83 1.25 -0.14 4.28
C LEU A 83 -0.03 -0.81 4.84
N GLY A 84 -0.78 -0.12 5.69
CA GLY A 84 -2.10 -0.55 6.15
C GLY A 84 -3.15 -0.61 5.03
N GLU A 85 -3.12 0.32 4.08
CA GLU A 85 -3.97 0.28 2.89
C GLU A 85 -3.57 -0.87 1.95
N VAL A 86 -2.27 -1.14 1.77
CA VAL A 86 -1.79 -2.32 1.03
C VAL A 86 -2.34 -3.62 1.64
N LYS A 87 -2.24 -3.76 2.96
CA LYS A 87 -2.82 -4.92 3.68
C LYS A 87 -4.33 -5.06 3.45
N THR A 88 -5.04 -3.93 3.44
CA THR A 88 -6.49 -3.91 3.23
C THR A 88 -6.84 -4.35 1.82
N ASP A 89 -6.07 -3.91 0.82
CA ASP A 89 -6.20 -4.35 -0.56
C ASP A 89 -5.96 -5.85 -0.73
N MET A 90 -4.87 -6.39 -0.15
CA MET A 90 -4.61 -7.85 -0.16
C MET A 90 -5.79 -8.63 0.44
N GLY A 91 -6.34 -8.17 1.57
CA GLY A 91 -7.52 -8.79 2.18
C GLY A 91 -8.79 -8.69 1.32
N HIS A 92 -8.89 -7.68 0.45
CA HIS A 92 -9.98 -7.56 -0.53
C HIS A 92 -9.78 -8.55 -1.69
N VAL A 93 -8.56 -8.60 -2.26
CA VAL A 93 -8.20 -9.56 -3.32
C VAL A 93 -8.41 -11.00 -2.84
N GLN A 94 -7.96 -11.33 -1.63
CA GLN A 94 -8.23 -12.62 -0.98
C GLN A 94 -9.71 -13.01 -1.10
N LYS A 95 -10.62 -12.12 -0.67
CA LYS A 95 -12.07 -12.38 -0.68
C LYS A 95 -12.61 -12.51 -2.10
N GLN A 96 -12.09 -11.74 -3.06
CA GLN A 96 -12.50 -11.81 -4.47
C GLN A 96 -12.09 -13.14 -5.10
N LEU A 97 -10.82 -13.55 -4.94
CA LEU A 97 -10.31 -14.80 -5.48
C LEU A 97 -11.05 -16.01 -4.89
N ALA A 98 -11.37 -15.99 -3.59
CA ALA A 98 -12.20 -17.02 -2.95
C ALA A 98 -13.61 -17.14 -3.57
N LYS A 99 -14.17 -16.03 -4.08
CA LYS A 99 -15.45 -15.96 -4.79
C LYS A 99 -15.33 -16.19 -6.30
N LEU A 100 -14.17 -16.63 -6.77
CA LEU A 100 -13.84 -16.81 -8.19
C LEU A 100 -13.88 -15.51 -9.01
N GLU A 101 -13.71 -14.36 -8.34
CA GLU A 101 -13.66 -13.04 -8.96
C GLU A 101 -12.22 -12.67 -9.30
N ALA A 102 -11.69 -13.24 -10.38
CA ALA A 102 -10.34 -12.96 -10.89
C ALA A 102 -10.32 -11.89 -12.00
N GLY A 103 -11.33 -11.02 -12.04
CA GLY A 103 -11.56 -10.08 -13.14
C GLY A 103 -10.59 -8.90 -13.20
N PRO A 104 -10.75 -8.00 -14.20
CA PRO A 104 -9.85 -6.87 -14.42
C PRO A 104 -9.73 -5.94 -13.22
N LEU A 105 -10.80 -5.82 -12.41
CA LEU A 105 -10.75 -5.00 -11.22
C LEU A 105 -9.90 -5.64 -10.12
N THR A 106 -10.02 -6.94 -9.90
CA THR A 106 -9.17 -7.70 -8.96
C THR A 106 -7.70 -7.58 -9.35
N GLN A 107 -7.40 -7.81 -10.63
CA GLN A 107 -6.05 -7.69 -11.18
C GLN A 107 -5.51 -6.25 -11.04
N ALA A 108 -6.34 -5.23 -11.27
CA ALA A 108 -5.93 -3.84 -11.05
C ALA A 108 -5.54 -3.56 -9.60
N VAL A 109 -6.27 -4.14 -8.63
CA VAL A 109 -5.90 -4.04 -7.21
C VAL A 109 -4.59 -4.76 -6.91
N GLU A 110 -4.36 -5.95 -7.47
CA GLU A 110 -3.10 -6.69 -7.36
C GLU A 110 -1.91 -5.87 -7.89
N HIS A 111 -2.03 -5.26 -9.08
CA HIS A 111 -1.00 -4.39 -9.66
C HIS A 111 -0.74 -3.13 -8.84
N ASP A 112 -1.78 -2.57 -8.22
CA ASP A 112 -1.64 -1.44 -7.32
C ASP A 112 -0.86 -1.81 -6.05
N ILE A 113 -1.15 -2.98 -5.47
CA ILE A 113 -0.40 -3.53 -4.33
C ILE A 113 1.08 -3.64 -4.70
N GLU A 114 1.40 -4.24 -5.85
CA GLU A 114 2.79 -4.38 -6.30
C GLU A 114 3.50 -3.04 -6.43
N ARG A 115 2.84 -2.05 -7.04
CA ARG A 115 3.41 -0.71 -7.23
C ARG A 115 3.70 -0.06 -5.89
N SER A 116 2.75 -0.09 -4.97
CA SER A 116 2.92 0.46 -3.62
C SER A 116 4.07 -0.21 -2.87
N LEU A 117 4.20 -1.54 -2.94
CA LEU A 117 5.31 -2.27 -2.32
C LEU A 117 6.67 -1.91 -2.94
N LYS A 118 6.75 -1.79 -4.28
CA LYS A 118 7.97 -1.36 -4.99
C LYS A 118 8.40 0.04 -4.55
N ASP A 119 7.46 0.99 -4.52
CA ASP A 119 7.73 2.38 -4.14
C ASP A 119 8.15 2.50 -2.67
N MET A 120 7.55 1.70 -1.78
CA MET A 120 7.97 1.61 -0.37
C MET A 120 9.38 1.07 -0.21
N LEU A 121 9.74 0.01 -0.95
CA LEU A 121 11.10 -0.55 -0.95
C LEU A 121 12.12 0.46 -1.45
N GLU A 122 11.83 1.17 -2.54
CA GLU A 122 12.72 2.21 -3.06
C GLU A 122 12.94 3.32 -2.02
N ALA A 123 11.86 3.79 -1.39
CA ALA A 123 11.92 4.83 -0.37
C ALA A 123 12.76 4.41 0.85
N LEU A 124 12.58 3.17 1.33
CA LEU A 124 13.36 2.62 2.44
C LEU A 124 14.84 2.51 2.09
N ARG A 125 15.18 1.95 0.92
CA ARG A 125 16.58 1.77 0.48
C ARG A 125 17.30 3.10 0.29
N LYS A 126 16.60 4.10 -0.24
CA LYS A 126 17.12 5.46 -0.38
C LYS A 126 17.44 6.07 0.98
N GLU A 127 16.57 5.89 1.97
CA GLU A 127 16.80 6.38 3.33
C GLU A 127 17.95 5.61 4.02
N GLN A 128 18.02 4.29 3.90
CA GLN A 128 19.15 3.50 4.41
C GLN A 128 20.48 3.99 3.82
N SER A 129 20.53 4.24 2.52
CA SER A 129 21.73 4.74 1.83
C SER A 129 22.13 6.13 2.31
N ARG A 130 21.16 7.03 2.50
CA ARG A 130 21.38 8.38 3.05
C ARG A 130 21.93 8.33 4.47
N ARG A 131 21.39 7.46 5.33
CA ARG A 131 21.87 7.26 6.71
C ARG A 131 23.29 6.69 6.76
N ARG A 132 23.65 5.78 5.85
CA ARG A 132 25.03 5.25 5.73
C ARG A 132 26.03 6.35 5.33
N LYS A 133 25.71 7.17 4.32
CA LYS A 133 26.57 8.28 3.87
C LYS A 133 26.82 9.31 4.99
N LYS A 134 25.79 9.66 5.76
CA LYS A 134 25.93 10.57 6.93
C LYS A 134 26.84 10.03 8.04
N LYS A 135 27.02 8.71 8.15
CA LYS A 135 27.92 8.12 9.16
C LYS A 135 29.39 8.06 8.72
N GLN A 136 29.67 8.11 7.42
CA GLN A 136 31.04 8.06 6.88
C GLN A 136 31.67 9.44 6.64
N GLY A 137 30.87 10.49 6.47
CA GLY A 137 31.37 11.87 6.44
C GLY A 137 31.40 12.49 7.85
N GLY A 138 32.54 12.42 8.52
CA GLY A 138 32.73 13.03 9.84
C GLY A 138 32.69 14.57 9.81
N GLY A 139 32.19 15.16 10.90
CA GLY A 139 32.42 16.57 11.25
C GLY A 139 31.33 17.55 10.81
N GLY A 140 30.49 17.97 11.75
CA GLY A 140 29.57 19.11 11.55
C GLY A 140 28.55 19.24 12.66
N GLN A 141 28.85 20.10 13.63
CA GLN A 141 27.96 20.46 14.76
C GLN A 141 26.58 20.88 14.25
N GLY A 142 25.54 20.24 14.80
CA GLY A 142 24.15 20.60 14.63
C GLY A 142 23.38 20.21 15.88
N ARG A 143 23.26 21.18 16.81
CA ARG A 143 22.36 21.13 17.97
C ARG A 143 20.92 20.83 17.53
N GLY A 144 20.22 20.02 18.33
CA GLY A 144 18.78 20.16 18.53
C GLY A 144 17.93 19.00 18.00
N GLY A 145 17.30 18.30 18.95
CA GLY A 145 16.13 17.46 18.72
C GLY A 145 16.38 15.97 18.87
N GLY A 146 16.30 15.46 20.10
CA GLY A 146 16.17 14.03 20.43
C GLY A 146 14.85 13.40 19.96
N GLY A 147 14.32 13.82 18.81
CA GLY A 147 13.15 13.23 18.17
C GLY A 147 13.56 12.05 17.31
N ARG A 148 12.77 10.97 17.34
CA ARG A 148 12.94 9.82 16.43
C ARG A 148 12.88 10.30 14.98
N GLN A 149 13.95 10.06 14.21
CA GLN A 149 13.97 10.39 12.78
C GLN A 149 12.91 9.57 12.02
N PRO A 150 12.12 10.20 11.11
CA PRO A 150 11.15 9.52 10.27
C PRO A 150 11.76 8.35 9.50
N LEU A 151 10.97 7.29 9.28
CA LEU A 151 11.41 6.08 8.58
C LEU A 151 11.82 6.33 7.13
N VAL A 152 11.16 7.29 6.49
CA VAL A 152 11.40 7.74 5.11
C VAL A 152 11.37 9.27 5.07
N PRO A 153 12.04 9.92 4.10
CA PRO A 153 12.01 11.37 4.00
C PRO A 153 10.60 11.88 3.61
N PRO A 154 10.21 13.11 3.99
CA PRO A 154 8.87 13.63 3.70
C PRO A 154 8.49 13.65 2.21
N VAL A 155 9.47 13.86 1.31
CA VAL A 155 9.25 13.77 -0.14
C VAL A 155 8.81 12.37 -0.57
N ALA A 156 9.32 11.32 0.09
CA ALA A 156 8.87 9.95 -0.18
C ALA A 156 7.45 9.73 0.33
N GLU A 157 7.09 10.27 1.49
CA GLU A 157 5.72 10.22 2.01
C GLU A 157 4.72 10.92 1.07
N LEU A 158 5.08 12.09 0.54
CA LEU A 158 4.27 12.81 -0.46
C LEU A 158 4.09 11.98 -1.73
N LYS A 159 5.15 11.34 -2.23
CA LYS A 159 5.06 10.45 -3.39
C LYS A 159 4.11 9.28 -3.13
N MET A 160 4.22 8.64 -1.96
CA MET A 160 3.31 7.54 -1.59
C MET A 160 1.85 7.98 -1.56
N LEU A 161 1.54 9.15 -1.01
CA LEU A 161 0.17 9.69 -1.05
C LEU A 161 -0.30 9.97 -2.46
N LYS A 162 0.57 10.54 -3.32
CA LYS A 162 0.22 10.79 -4.72
C LYS A 162 -0.08 9.49 -5.46
N ILE A 163 0.68 8.43 -5.20
CA ILE A 163 0.44 7.11 -5.78
C ILE A 163 -0.93 6.58 -5.36
N LEU A 164 -1.27 6.62 -4.06
CA LEU A 164 -2.60 6.22 -3.58
C LEU A 164 -3.73 6.99 -4.28
N GLN A 165 -3.57 8.30 -4.48
CA GLN A 165 -4.56 9.11 -5.21
C GLN A 165 -4.74 8.65 -6.67
N LEU A 166 -3.63 8.36 -7.36
CA LEU A 166 -3.66 7.89 -8.75
C LEU A 166 -4.31 6.50 -8.87
N GLN A 167 -4.04 5.61 -7.91
CA GLN A 167 -4.64 4.28 -7.84
C GLN A 167 -6.16 4.38 -7.64
N ILE A 168 -6.60 5.21 -6.68
CA ILE A 168 -8.03 5.47 -6.46
C ILE A 168 -8.69 6.02 -7.73
N LEU A 169 -8.04 6.97 -8.41
CA LEU A 169 -8.55 7.52 -9.67
C LEU A 169 -8.72 6.41 -10.72
N GLY A 170 -7.66 5.63 -10.98
CA GLY A 170 -7.69 4.54 -11.96
C GLY A 170 -8.77 3.50 -11.67
N ARG A 171 -8.95 3.12 -10.40
CA ARG A 171 -10.03 2.19 -9.99
C ARG A 171 -11.41 2.80 -10.17
N THR A 172 -11.57 4.10 -9.89
CA THR A 172 -12.84 4.83 -10.11
C THR A 172 -13.20 4.87 -11.58
N GLU A 173 -12.23 5.13 -12.46
CA GLU A 173 -12.43 5.11 -13.91
C GLU A 173 -12.76 3.71 -14.45
N LEU A 174 -12.06 2.68 -13.97
CA LEU A 174 -12.36 1.29 -14.32
C LEU A 174 -13.78 0.88 -13.88
N LEU A 175 -14.16 1.24 -12.66
CA LEU A 175 -15.50 0.98 -12.14
C LEU A 175 -16.57 1.69 -12.98
N SER A 176 -16.36 2.98 -13.29
CA SER A 176 -17.26 3.76 -14.14
C SER A 176 -17.47 3.10 -15.51
N LYS A 177 -16.39 2.63 -16.16
CA LYS A 177 -16.46 1.90 -17.43
C LYS A 177 -17.26 0.60 -17.32
N GLN A 178 -17.11 -0.15 -16.23
CA GLN A 178 -17.86 -1.40 -16.00
C GLN A 178 -19.35 -1.15 -15.73
N THR A 179 -19.68 -0.06 -15.01
CA THR A 179 -21.06 0.39 -14.77
C THR A 179 -21.76 0.74 -16.09
N VAL A 180 -21.12 1.55 -16.94
CA VAL A 180 -21.66 1.91 -18.26
C VAL A 180 -21.88 0.67 -19.13
N ALA A 181 -20.96 -0.29 -19.08
CA ALA A 181 -21.06 -1.53 -19.84
C ALA A 181 -22.06 -2.56 -19.28
N LYS A 182 -22.75 -2.27 -18.16
CA LYS A 182 -23.65 -3.20 -17.43
C LYS A 182 -23.01 -4.56 -17.14
N LYS A 183 -21.69 -4.59 -16.93
CA LYS A 183 -20.90 -5.82 -16.72
C LYS A 183 -20.86 -6.29 -15.27
N ALA A 184 -21.56 -5.60 -14.35
CA ALA A 184 -21.62 -5.95 -12.95
C ALA A 184 -23.01 -5.64 -12.35
N PRO A 185 -23.47 -6.39 -11.35
CA PRO A 185 -24.69 -6.09 -10.59
C PRO A 185 -24.62 -4.72 -9.91
N ALA A 186 -25.74 -3.99 -9.87
CA ALA A 186 -25.81 -2.65 -9.29
C ALA A 186 -25.35 -2.60 -7.82
N GLU A 187 -25.62 -3.65 -7.03
CA GLU A 187 -25.21 -3.73 -5.63
C GLU A 187 -23.69 -3.89 -5.47
N GLN A 188 -23.03 -4.64 -6.38
CA GLN A 188 -21.57 -4.76 -6.39
C GLN A 188 -20.91 -3.42 -6.74
N ILE A 189 -21.50 -2.68 -7.69
CA ILE A 189 -21.05 -1.35 -8.07
C ILE A 189 -21.16 -0.36 -6.90
N LYS A 190 -22.30 -0.34 -6.20
CA LYS A 190 -22.50 0.52 -5.02
C LYS A 190 -21.48 0.24 -3.92
N GLN A 191 -21.24 -1.04 -3.60
CA GLN A 191 -20.25 -1.42 -2.59
C GLN A 191 -18.85 -0.93 -2.97
N GLN A 192 -18.46 -1.07 -4.25
CA GLN A 192 -17.15 -0.61 -4.71
C GLN A 192 -17.01 0.91 -4.72
N HIS A 193 -18.06 1.64 -5.09
CA HIS A 193 -18.08 3.10 -4.96
C HIS A 193 -17.91 3.53 -3.50
N HIS A 194 -18.63 2.90 -2.57
CA HIS A 194 -18.52 3.20 -1.15
C HIS A 194 -17.09 3.01 -0.63
N THR A 195 -16.48 1.85 -0.92
CA THR A 195 -15.07 1.56 -0.56
C THR A 195 -14.10 2.59 -1.13
N LEU A 196 -14.28 3.00 -2.40
CA LEU A 196 -13.43 4.02 -3.02
C LEU A 196 -13.61 5.40 -2.37
N SER A 197 -14.84 5.77 -2.00
CA SER A 197 -15.12 7.02 -1.28
C SER A 197 -14.49 7.04 0.12
N GLU A 198 -14.59 5.96 0.88
CA GLU A 198 -13.93 5.85 2.19
C GLU A 198 -12.41 6.02 2.06
N ARG A 199 -11.81 5.39 1.04
CA ARG A 199 -10.38 5.52 0.74
C ARG A 199 -9.98 6.94 0.37
N GLN A 200 -10.77 7.64 -0.43
CA GLN A 200 -10.54 9.07 -0.71
C GLN A 200 -10.55 9.90 0.57
N GLY A 201 -11.49 9.62 1.48
CA GLY A 201 -11.55 10.25 2.79
C GLY A 201 -10.27 10.03 3.61
N LYS A 202 -9.78 8.78 3.68
CA LYS A 202 -8.52 8.45 4.36
C LYS A 202 -7.32 9.16 3.74
N VAL A 203 -7.18 9.15 2.42
CA VAL A 203 -6.09 9.82 1.72
C VAL A 203 -6.11 11.33 1.94
N LYS A 204 -7.30 11.94 1.96
CA LYS A 204 -7.48 13.35 2.33
C LYS A 204 -6.97 13.62 3.74
N ASN A 205 -7.33 12.77 4.71
CA ASN A 205 -6.88 12.91 6.09
C ASN A 205 -5.36 12.73 6.22
N MET A 206 -4.76 11.73 5.56
CA MET A 206 -3.31 11.55 5.55
C MET A 206 -2.59 12.76 4.92
N THR A 207 -3.13 13.31 3.84
CA THR A 207 -2.60 14.53 3.20
C THR A 207 -2.65 15.71 4.14
N LYS A 208 -3.76 15.91 4.86
CA LYS A 208 -3.89 16.98 5.87
C LYS A 208 -2.86 16.80 6.99
N THR A 209 -2.79 15.61 7.58
CA THR A 209 -1.82 15.29 8.65
C THR A 209 -0.37 15.53 8.21
N LEU A 210 -0.02 15.16 6.98
CA LEU A 210 1.33 15.43 6.45
C LEU A 210 1.55 16.93 6.22
N GLY A 211 0.56 17.65 5.70
CA GLY A 211 0.61 19.10 5.52
C GLY A 211 0.82 19.84 6.85
N ASP A 212 0.09 19.46 7.89
CA ASP A 212 0.22 20.04 9.23
C ASP A 212 1.61 19.76 9.84
N LYS A 213 2.13 18.54 9.65
CA LYS A 213 3.51 18.19 10.07
C LYS A 213 4.58 19.02 9.35
N LEU A 214 4.40 19.29 8.05
CA LEU A 214 5.34 20.06 7.24
C LEU A 214 5.32 21.57 7.57
N LYS A 215 4.19 22.10 8.05
CA LYS A 215 4.05 23.51 8.45
C LYS A 215 4.70 23.83 9.81
N GLY A 216 5.06 22.82 10.62
CA GLY A 216 5.61 23.03 11.97
C GLY A 216 4.57 23.49 12.99
N PRO A 217 4.87 23.52 14.31
CA PRO A 217 3.99 24.11 15.30
C PRO A 217 3.76 25.58 14.93
N GLN A 218 2.50 26.00 14.93
CA GLN A 218 2.08 27.37 14.61
C GLN A 218 3.05 28.38 15.25
N SER A 219 3.72 29.19 14.41
CA SER A 219 4.24 30.46 14.88
C SER A 219 3.08 31.19 15.57
N PRO A 220 3.22 31.64 16.82
CA PRO A 220 2.17 32.40 17.46
C PRO A 220 1.91 33.62 16.58
N ASP A 221 0.62 33.84 16.36
CA ASP A 221 0.02 35.01 15.77
C ASP A 221 0.85 36.25 16.12
N ARG A 222 1.60 36.79 15.14
CA ARG A 222 2.12 38.15 15.27
C ARG A 222 0.91 39.04 15.03
N GLY A 223 0.20 39.30 16.13
CA GLY A 223 -0.85 40.32 16.19
C GLY A 223 -0.34 41.65 15.62
N PRO A 224 -1.27 42.53 15.21
CA PRO A 224 -0.95 43.70 14.43
C PRO A 224 -0.14 44.67 15.29
N PHE A 225 1.03 45.07 14.79
CA PHE A 225 1.70 46.31 15.16
C PHE A 225 1.57 47.26 13.99
#